data_AF-A0A962D815-F1
#
_entry.id   AF-A0A962D815-F1
#
_cell.length_a   1.000
_cell.length_b   1.000
_cell.length_c   1.000
_cell.angle_alpha   90.00
_cell.angle_beta   90.00
_cell.angle_gamma   90.00
#
_symmetry.space_group_name_H-M   'P 1'
#
loop_
_entity.id
_entity.type
_entity.pdbx_description
1 polymer ?
#
loop_
_entity_poly.entity_id
_entity_poly.type
_entity_poly.pdbx_seq_one_letter_code
_entity_poly.pdbx_strand_id
1 'polypeptide(L)'
;KNPDDRRLIVSAWNVGEIGKMALPPCHCLFQFYVADGKLSCQLYQRSADIFLGVPFNIASYALLTMMVAQVTGLKPGDFIHTFGDAHLYLNHIEQTKLQLGRTPHKLPEMHLNPHVKNLFDFKFEDFELVGYEAHPHIKAPVAV
;
A
#
# COMPACT_ATOMS: atom_id res chain seq x y z
N LYS A 1 14.11 -11.09 -14.90
CA LYS A 1 15.30 -11.91 -15.25
C LYS A 1 15.48 -13.07 -14.27
N ASN A 2 15.37 -12.84 -12.95
CA ASN A 2 15.40 -13.91 -11.93
C ASN A 2 14.16 -13.77 -11.01
N PRO A 3 12.96 -14.22 -11.42
CA PRO A 3 11.72 -13.94 -10.69
C PRO A 3 11.64 -14.66 -9.33
N ASP A 4 12.28 -15.81 -9.19
CA ASP A 4 12.34 -16.65 -7.99
C ASP A 4 13.47 -16.23 -7.00
N ASP A 5 14.16 -15.11 -7.29
CA ASP A 5 15.17 -14.57 -6.40
C ASP A 5 14.55 -14.19 -5.04
N ARG A 6 15.22 -14.58 -3.95
CA ARG A 6 14.78 -14.28 -2.57
C ARG A 6 15.24 -12.91 -2.09
N ARG A 7 15.82 -12.09 -2.97
CA ARG A 7 16.43 -10.78 -2.67
C ARG A 7 15.80 -9.62 -3.43
N LEU A 8 14.56 -9.79 -3.92
CA LEU A 8 13.78 -8.72 -4.54
C LEU A 8 13.29 -7.73 -3.47
N ILE A 9 14.22 -7.01 -2.85
CA ILE A 9 14.00 -6.16 -1.68
C ILE A 9 14.28 -4.70 -2.04
N VAL A 10 13.40 -3.82 -1.58
CA VAL A 10 13.59 -2.37 -1.63
C VAL A 10 13.54 -1.84 -0.20
N SER A 11 14.61 -1.13 0.20
CA SER A 11 14.70 -0.47 1.50
C SER A 11 14.70 1.04 1.31
N ALA A 12 13.78 1.72 2.00
CA ALA A 12 13.80 3.16 2.15
C ALA A 12 14.66 3.60 3.36
N TRP A 13 15.02 2.66 4.24
CA TRP A 13 15.75 2.96 5.47
C TRP A 13 17.26 3.08 5.22
N ASN A 14 17.73 4.31 5.09
CA ASN A 14 19.16 4.61 4.98
C ASN A 14 19.68 5.22 6.29
N VAL A 15 20.43 4.43 7.06
CA VAL A 15 20.98 4.83 8.36
C VAL A 15 21.90 6.05 8.26
N GLY A 16 22.74 6.14 7.21
CA GLY A 16 23.68 7.25 7.03
C GLY A 16 23.02 8.58 6.66
N GLU A 17 21.81 8.52 6.12
CA GLU A 17 21.07 9.68 5.62
C GLU A 17 19.86 10.04 6.50
N ILE A 18 19.55 9.24 7.53
CA ILE A 18 18.31 9.38 8.30
C ILE A 18 18.16 10.75 8.97
N GLY A 19 19.27 11.34 9.44
CA GLY A 19 19.28 12.67 10.05
C GLY A 19 19.07 13.82 9.06
N LYS A 20 19.12 13.57 7.75
CA LYS A 20 18.88 14.56 6.69
C LYS A 20 17.45 14.51 6.15
N MET A 21 16.66 13.52 6.54
CA MET A 21 15.28 13.35 6.07
C MET A 21 14.33 14.22 6.91
N ALA A 22 13.35 14.87 6.26
CA ALA A 22 12.33 15.65 6.97
C ALA A 22 11.53 14.78 7.97
N LEU A 23 11.30 13.52 7.61
CA LEU A 23 10.75 12.49 8.49
C LEU A 23 11.33 11.13 8.08
N PRO A 24 11.82 10.30 9.01
CA PRO A 24 12.28 8.96 8.69
C PRO A 24 11.13 8.11 8.08
N PRO A 25 11.40 7.26 7.07
CA PRO A 25 10.35 6.52 6.36
C PRO A 25 9.52 5.65 7.31
N CYS A 26 8.19 5.71 7.21
CA CYS A 26 7.31 4.79 7.94
C CYS A 26 7.31 3.39 7.27
N HIS A 27 7.17 3.35 5.96
CA HIS A 27 7.25 2.16 5.11
C HIS A 27 8.72 1.86 4.80
N CYS A 28 9.35 1.05 5.66
CA CYS A 28 10.81 0.95 5.72
C CYS A 28 11.38 0.01 4.66
N LEU A 29 10.71 -1.11 4.43
CA LEU A 29 11.22 -2.18 3.58
C LEU A 29 10.05 -2.93 2.96
N PHE A 30 10.14 -3.25 1.68
CA PHE A 30 9.24 -4.19 1.03
C PHE A 30 9.99 -5.21 0.19
N GLN A 31 9.41 -6.40 0.08
CA GLN A 31 9.96 -7.53 -0.65
C GLN A 31 8.91 -8.06 -1.63
N PHE A 32 9.34 -8.31 -2.87
CA PHE A 32 8.54 -9.05 -3.83
C PHE A 32 8.85 -10.54 -3.78
N TYR A 33 7.82 -11.34 -4.07
CA TYR A 33 7.90 -12.78 -4.19
C TYR A 33 7.12 -13.24 -5.40
N VAL A 34 7.68 -14.13 -6.22
CA VAL A 34 7.01 -14.68 -7.40
C VAL A 34 6.80 -16.17 -7.23
N ALA A 35 5.54 -16.61 -7.38
CA ALA A 35 5.16 -18.02 -7.43
C ALA A 35 3.96 -18.20 -8.36
N ASP A 36 3.91 -19.29 -9.12
CA ASP A 36 2.80 -19.65 -10.01
C ASP A 36 2.37 -18.53 -10.98
N GLY A 37 3.34 -17.76 -11.48
CA GLY A 37 3.11 -16.62 -12.37
C GLY A 37 2.46 -15.40 -11.69
N LYS A 38 2.41 -15.37 -10.36
CA LYS A 38 1.89 -14.27 -9.55
C LYS A 38 3.00 -13.57 -8.79
N LEU A 39 2.91 -12.24 -8.68
CA LEU A 39 3.81 -11.39 -7.90
C LEU A 39 3.10 -10.90 -6.65
N SER A 40 3.58 -11.34 -5.48
CA SER A 40 3.16 -10.89 -4.17
C SER A 40 4.11 -9.84 -3.61
N CYS A 41 3.63 -8.98 -2.71
CA CYS A 41 4.43 -7.96 -2.04
C CYS A 41 4.25 -8.04 -0.52
N GLN A 42 5.34 -8.14 0.22
CA GLN A 42 5.36 -7.98 1.67
C GLN A 42 5.92 -6.60 2.01
N LEU A 43 5.19 -5.82 2.80
CA LEU A 43 5.64 -4.53 3.34
C LEU A 43 5.88 -4.63 4.85
N TYR A 44 7.00 -4.10 5.33
CA TYR A 44 7.23 -3.78 6.73
C TYR A 44 7.13 -2.27 6.97
N GLN A 45 6.17 -1.86 7.82
CA GLN A 45 5.94 -0.49 8.25
C GLN A 45 6.28 -0.33 9.73
N ARG A 46 7.31 0.46 10.07
CA ARG A 46 7.79 0.61 11.46
C ARG A 46 6.79 1.30 12.39
N SER A 47 5.94 2.16 11.84
CA SER A 47 5.02 3.03 12.58
C SER A 47 3.78 3.24 11.72
N ALA A 48 2.64 2.81 12.25
CA ALA A 48 1.39 2.63 11.53
C ALA A 48 0.23 3.29 12.28
N ASP A 49 -0.08 4.51 11.87
CA ASP A 49 -1.34 5.18 12.21
C ASP A 49 -2.48 4.38 11.56
N ILE A 50 -3.20 3.62 12.39
CA ILE A 50 -4.26 2.72 11.93
C ILE A 50 -5.41 3.47 11.26
N PHE A 51 -5.70 4.70 11.67
CA PHE A 51 -6.88 5.41 11.20
C PHE A 51 -6.64 6.18 9.91
N LEU A 52 -5.54 6.94 9.82
CA LEU A 52 -5.22 7.71 8.62
C LEU A 52 -4.22 6.97 7.73
N GLY A 53 -3.03 6.65 8.23
CA GLY A 53 -1.92 6.17 7.40
C GLY A 53 -2.17 4.81 6.76
N VAL A 54 -2.60 3.83 7.55
CA VAL A 54 -2.73 2.43 7.12
C VAL A 54 -3.66 2.25 5.92
N PRO A 55 -4.87 2.85 5.86
CA PRO A 55 -5.72 2.80 4.67
C PRO A 55 -5.02 3.27 3.40
N PHE A 56 -4.28 4.38 3.44
CA PHE A 56 -3.49 4.86 2.29
C PHE A 56 -2.36 3.91 1.95
N ASN A 57 -1.66 3.38 2.95
CA ASN A 57 -0.54 2.46 2.73
C ASN A 57 -1.00 1.13 2.10
N ILE A 58 -2.17 0.61 2.50
CA ILE A 58 -2.77 -0.58 1.88
C ILE A 58 -3.04 -0.34 0.39
N ALA A 59 -3.75 0.74 0.06
CA ALA A 59 -4.09 1.05 -1.33
C ALA A 59 -2.85 1.32 -2.18
N SER A 60 -1.88 2.07 -1.64
CA SER A 60 -0.64 2.45 -2.33
C SER A 60 0.20 1.22 -2.70
N TYR A 61 0.44 0.31 -1.75
CA TYR A 61 1.29 -0.86 -2.01
C TYR A 61 0.56 -1.97 -2.76
N ALA A 62 -0.77 -2.11 -2.60
CA ALA A 62 -1.56 -2.96 -3.48
C ALA A 62 -1.46 -2.48 -4.93
N LEU A 63 -1.58 -1.18 -5.18
CA LEU A 63 -1.45 -0.61 -6.52
C LEU A 63 -0.03 -0.78 -7.08
N LEU A 64 1.01 -0.53 -6.28
CA LEU A 64 2.40 -0.80 -6.69
C LEU A 64 2.60 -2.27 -7.08
N THR A 65 2.03 -3.20 -6.32
CA THR A 65 2.09 -4.64 -6.61
C THR A 65 1.45 -4.95 -7.97
N MET A 66 0.29 -4.36 -8.25
CA MET A 66 -0.40 -4.51 -9.54
C MET A 66 0.42 -3.92 -10.70
N MET A 67 0.97 -2.72 -10.53
CA MET A 67 1.81 -2.05 -11.54
C MET A 67 3.06 -2.87 -11.86
N VAL A 68 3.77 -3.34 -10.83
CA VAL A 68 4.99 -4.15 -10.99
C VAL A 68 4.66 -5.50 -11.63
N ALA A 69 3.57 -6.15 -11.21
CA ALA A 69 3.11 -7.38 -11.84
C ALA A 69 2.86 -7.17 -13.35
N GLN A 70 2.13 -6.12 -13.74
CA GLN A 70 1.83 -5.83 -15.14
C GLN A 70 3.08 -5.64 -15.99
N VAL A 71 4.01 -4.78 -15.56
CA VAL A 71 5.20 -4.45 -16.37
C VAL A 71 6.23 -5.59 -16.40
N THR A 72 6.10 -6.56 -15.50
CA THR A 72 6.91 -7.80 -15.48
C THR A 72 6.22 -8.99 -16.14
N GLY A 73 4.99 -8.81 -16.67
CA GLY A 73 4.23 -9.88 -17.32
C GLY A 73 3.66 -10.93 -16.35
N LEU A 74 3.52 -10.57 -15.08
CA LEU A 74 2.98 -11.41 -14.01
C LEU A 74 1.56 -10.97 -13.63
N LYS A 75 0.85 -11.82 -12.91
CA LYS A 75 -0.44 -11.48 -12.29
C LYS A 75 -0.22 -10.94 -10.87
N PRO A 76 -1.06 -10.04 -10.35
CA PRO A 76 -0.99 -9.67 -8.94
C PRO A 76 -1.29 -10.90 -8.07
N GLY A 77 -0.47 -11.09 -7.03
CA GLY A 77 -0.64 -12.06 -5.96
C GLY A 77 -1.15 -11.40 -4.69
N ASP A 78 -0.59 -11.80 -3.56
CA ASP A 78 -0.99 -11.31 -2.24
C ASP A 78 -0.22 -10.04 -1.87
N PHE A 79 -0.90 -9.12 -1.19
CA PHE A 79 -0.26 -8.04 -0.46
C PHE A 79 -0.27 -8.34 1.04
N ILE A 80 0.91 -8.47 1.63
CA ILE A 80 1.11 -8.77 3.05
C ILE A 80 1.65 -7.53 3.75
N HIS A 81 0.90 -6.99 4.70
CA HIS A 81 1.30 -5.80 5.44
C HIS A 81 1.68 -6.16 6.89
N THR A 82 2.95 -5.97 7.23
CA THR A 82 3.50 -6.19 8.57
C THR A 82 3.77 -4.86 9.27
N PHE A 83 3.33 -4.74 10.51
CA PHE A 83 3.52 -3.54 11.33
C PHE A 83 4.56 -3.74 12.43
N GLY A 84 5.33 -2.69 12.72
CA GLY A 84 6.08 -2.54 13.96
C GLY A 84 5.16 -2.00 15.05
N ASP A 85 5.15 -0.68 15.22
CA ASP A 85 4.22 0.02 16.11
C ASP A 85 2.91 0.34 15.37
N ALA A 86 1.85 -0.41 15.66
CA ALA A 86 0.50 -0.13 15.22
C ALA A 86 -0.26 0.63 16.33
N HIS A 87 -0.67 1.86 16.04
CA HIS A 87 -1.27 2.74 17.04
C HIS A 87 -2.48 3.51 16.49
N LEU A 88 -3.27 4.02 17.44
CA LEU A 88 -4.41 4.90 17.20
C LEU A 88 -4.24 6.17 18.03
N TYR A 89 -4.32 7.33 17.39
CA TYR A 89 -4.24 8.59 18.11
C TYR A 89 -5.52 8.85 18.92
N LEU A 90 -5.36 9.46 20.10
CA LEU A 90 -6.48 9.73 21.03
C LEU A 90 -7.56 10.63 20.41
N ASN A 91 -7.16 11.55 19.52
CA ASN A 91 -8.08 12.44 18.80
C ASN A 91 -8.82 11.76 17.63
N HIS A 92 -8.63 10.45 17.41
CA HIS A 92 -9.32 9.63 16.39
C HIS A 92 -10.27 8.58 16.98
N ILE A 93 -10.42 8.52 18.31
CA ILE A 93 -11.21 7.48 18.99
C ILE A 93 -12.68 7.50 18.56
N GLU A 94 -13.32 8.67 18.52
CA GLU A 94 -14.73 8.79 18.15
C GLU A 94 -14.97 8.47 16.67
N GLN A 95 -14.04 8.88 15.79
CA GLN A 95 -14.05 8.55 14.37
C GLN A 95 -13.91 7.04 14.14
N THR A 96 -13.04 6.39 14.92
CA THR A 96 -12.82 4.95 14.84
C THR A 96 -14.05 4.18 15.33
N LYS A 97 -14.68 4.60 16.44
CA LYS A 97 -15.94 4.02 16.91
C LYS A 97 -17.04 4.12 15.85
N LEU A 98 -17.16 5.28 15.20
CA LEU A 98 -18.10 5.47 14.09
C LEU A 98 -17.79 4.52 12.92
N GLN A 99 -16.52 4.36 12.54
CA GLN A 99 -16.12 3.46 11.47
C GLN A 99 -16.42 1.99 11.79
N LEU A 100 -16.14 1.56 13.04
CA LEU A 100 -16.40 0.19 13.51
C LEU A 100 -17.90 -0.14 13.61
N GLY A 101 -18.76 0.89 13.69
CA GLY A 101 -20.22 0.72 13.65
C GLY A 101 -20.79 0.49 12.23
N ARG A 102 -19.98 0.53 11.18
CA ARG A 102 -20.40 0.37 9.78
C ARG A 102 -20.18 -1.05 9.28
N THR A 103 -21.15 -1.59 8.55
CA THR A 103 -20.98 -2.85 7.80
C THR A 103 -20.17 -2.58 6.52
N PRO A 104 -19.05 -3.28 6.26
CA PRO A 104 -18.31 -3.12 5.01
C PRO A 104 -19.16 -3.43 3.76
N HIS A 105 -19.01 -2.62 2.72
CA HIS A 105 -19.57 -2.92 1.39
C HIS A 105 -18.71 -3.95 0.66
N LYS A 106 -19.16 -4.38 -0.53
CA LYS A 106 -18.34 -5.18 -1.43
C LYS A 106 -17.07 -4.39 -1.81
N LEU A 107 -15.93 -5.08 -1.88
CA LEU A 107 -14.68 -4.47 -2.33
C LEU A 107 -14.78 -4.02 -3.81
N PRO A 108 -14.16 -2.89 -4.18
CA PRO A 108 -14.03 -2.48 -5.58
C PRO A 108 -13.04 -3.37 -6.35
N GLU A 109 -13.02 -3.18 -7.66
CA GLU A 109 -11.99 -3.73 -8.53
C GLU A 109 -11.13 -2.62 -9.12
N MET A 110 -9.81 -2.79 -9.11
CA MET A 110 -8.87 -1.87 -9.75
C MET A 110 -8.41 -2.45 -11.08
N HIS A 111 -8.60 -1.71 -12.17
CA HIS A 111 -8.21 -2.07 -13.52
C HIS A 111 -7.09 -1.12 -13.99
N LEU A 112 -6.04 -1.66 -14.60
CA LEU A 112 -4.90 -0.91 -15.13
C LEU A 112 -4.94 -0.93 -16.65
N ASN A 113 -4.55 0.18 -17.28
CA ASN A 113 -4.41 0.24 -18.73
C ASN A 113 -3.39 -0.82 -19.21
N PRO A 114 -3.83 -1.83 -19.98
CA PRO A 114 -2.97 -2.95 -20.36
C PRO A 114 -1.85 -2.57 -21.34
N HIS A 115 -1.93 -1.38 -21.95
CA HIS A 115 -0.95 -0.89 -22.92
C HIS A 115 0.31 -0.30 -22.25
N VAL A 116 0.26 0.05 -20.96
CA VAL A 116 1.44 0.56 -20.23
C VAL A 116 2.41 -0.58 -19.92
N LYS A 117 3.64 -0.48 -20.42
CA LYS A 117 4.68 -1.52 -20.31
C LYS A 117 5.90 -1.13 -19.48
N ASN A 118 5.94 0.11 -18.98
CA ASN A 118 7.01 0.61 -18.12
C ASN A 118 6.40 1.17 -16.83
N LEU A 119 7.04 0.91 -15.69
CA LEU A 119 6.57 1.35 -14.38
C LEU A 119 6.44 2.87 -14.28
N PHE A 120 7.29 3.60 -15.00
CA PHE A 120 7.34 5.06 -14.97
C PHE A 120 6.40 5.74 -15.97
N ASP A 121 5.74 4.98 -16.85
CA ASP A 121 4.84 5.53 -17.87
C ASP A 121 3.39 5.64 -17.40
N PHE A 122 3.05 5.04 -16.25
CA PHE A 122 1.70 5.11 -15.68
C PHE A 122 1.31 6.54 -15.32
N LYS A 123 0.07 6.90 -15.66
CA LYS A 123 -0.58 8.16 -15.31
C LYS A 123 -1.89 7.92 -14.59
N PHE A 124 -2.47 8.97 -14.02
CA PHE A 124 -3.72 8.86 -13.26
C PHE A 124 -4.86 8.24 -14.10
N GLU A 125 -4.96 8.63 -15.37
CA GLU A 125 -5.93 8.12 -16.33
C GLU A 125 -5.77 6.64 -16.71
N ASP A 126 -4.65 6.00 -16.34
CA ASP A 126 -4.41 4.57 -16.60
C ASP A 126 -5.02 3.65 -15.52
N PHE A 127 -5.70 4.23 -14.52
CA PHE A 127 -6.29 3.49 -13.41
C PHE A 127 -7.81 3.70 -13.39
N GLU A 128 -8.55 2.60 -13.41
CA GLU A 128 -10.00 2.61 -13.30
C GLU A 128 -10.43 1.84 -12.05
N LEU A 129 -11.15 2.52 -11.15
CA LEU A 129 -11.70 1.92 -9.93
C LEU A 129 -13.19 1.64 -10.13
N VAL A 130 -13.53 0.36 -10.33
CA VAL A 130 -14.88 -0.08 -10.67
C VAL A 130 -15.61 -0.56 -9.41
N GLY A 131 -16.88 -0.15 -9.25
CA GLY A 131 -17.74 -0.63 -8.17
C GLY A 131 -17.33 -0.16 -6.78
N TYR A 132 -16.69 1.01 -6.67
CA TYR A 132 -16.34 1.58 -5.38
C TYR A 132 -17.55 2.18 -4.68
N GLU A 133 -18.09 1.41 -3.73
CA GLU A 133 -19.10 1.87 -2.79
C GLU A 133 -18.45 2.10 -1.42
N ALA A 134 -18.61 3.32 -0.90
CA ALA A 134 -18.06 3.71 0.39
C ALA A 134 -19.11 4.44 1.24
N HIS A 135 -19.03 4.21 2.54
CA HIS A 135 -19.76 5.02 3.51
C HIS A 135 -19.29 6.49 3.47
N PRO A 136 -20.10 7.46 3.96
CA PRO A 136 -19.71 8.86 3.99
C PRO A 136 -18.35 9.10 4.66
N HIS A 137 -17.58 10.03 4.11
CA HIS A 137 -16.25 10.40 4.60
C HIS A 137 -16.27 10.75 6.10
N ILE A 138 -15.28 10.24 6.84
CA ILE A 138 -15.05 10.56 8.25
C ILE A 138 -13.86 11.52 8.33
N LYS A 139 -14.11 12.77 8.73
CA LYS A 139 -13.06 13.77 8.88
C LYS A 139 -12.28 13.53 10.18
N ALA A 140 -10.96 13.42 10.08
CA ALA A 140 -10.06 13.39 11.23
C ALA A 140 -8.83 14.30 11.01
N PRO A 141 -8.36 15.00 12.06
CA PRO A 141 -7.16 15.84 11.98
C PRO A 141 -5.90 14.98 11.98
N VAL A 142 -4.87 15.37 11.22
CA VAL A 142 -3.53 14.75 11.34
C VAL A 142 -2.93 15.10 12.68
N ALA A 143 -2.30 14.14 13.36
CA ALA A 143 -1.49 14.42 14.54
C ALA A 143 -0.15 15.03 14.09
N VAL A 144 0.14 16.25 14.56
CA VAL A 144 1.42 16.95 14.34
C VAL A 144 2.36 16.67 15.50
#